data_AF-A0A3D4WMD1-F1
#
_entry.id   AF-A0A3D4WMD1-F1
#
_cell.length_a   1.000
_cell.length_b   1.000
_cell.length_c   1.000
_cell.angle_alpha   90.00
_cell.angle_beta   90.00
_cell.angle_gamma   90.00
#
_symmetry.space_group_name_H-M   'P 1'
#
loop_
_entity.id
_entity.type
_entity.pdbx_description
1 polymer ?
#
loop_
_entity_poly.entity_id
_entity_poly.type
_entity_poly.pdbx_seq_one_letter_code
_entity_poly.pdbx_strand_id
1 'polypeptide(L)'
;MTDGQDELKAQFAQWRHYVQRRRELRQSDAEELEDHLRGSVDELVAVGLRADEAFLVAVKRMGSLDDLSREFAREHSERLWKQLVLTGETDSPVADTRSRRDLLTMAICATGAAASIKVPELFGMSFEEDGAFYRPNVGLFALPWLAAFLAWRRHATKALIGVLLALFALGAVAANAYPLTDDSQSVVLTSIHLPIALWFVVGLAYVADDLRSPRRRMDFIRFTGEWFVYYVLIALGGGVLIAFMFGTFEAIGITPEDFITQWLLPCGAAA
;
A
#
# COMPACT_ATOMS: atom_id res chain seq x y z
N MET A 1 18.85 25.67 48.80
CA MET A 1 19.39 24.49 48.07
C MET A 1 18.52 23.25 48.18
N THR A 2 17.58 23.15 49.14
CA THR A 2 16.66 22.01 49.30
C THR A 2 15.50 22.01 48.30
N ASP A 3 14.97 23.18 47.95
CA ASP A 3 13.78 23.34 47.09
C ASP A 3 13.95 22.70 45.68
N GLY A 4 15.11 22.91 45.04
CA GLY A 4 15.38 22.37 43.71
C GLY A 4 15.60 20.84 43.66
N GLN A 5 15.97 20.21 44.79
CA GLN A 5 16.10 18.74 44.84
C GLN A 5 14.74 18.05 44.98
N ASP A 6 13.80 18.69 45.69
CA ASP A 6 12.45 18.15 45.85
C ASP A 6 11.61 18.35 44.57
N GLU A 7 11.83 19.44 43.84
CA GLU A 7 11.24 19.67 42.52
C GLU A 7 11.76 18.67 41.47
N LEU A 8 13.07 18.39 41.46
CA LEU A 8 13.66 17.38 40.58
C LEU A 8 13.08 15.98 40.84
N LYS A 9 12.93 15.57 42.10
CA LYS A 9 12.31 14.28 42.47
C LYS A 9 10.87 14.19 41.98
N ALA A 10 10.10 15.28 42.05
CA ALA A 10 8.73 15.33 41.55
C ALA A 10 8.68 15.15 40.01
N GLN A 11 9.63 15.74 39.29
CA GLN A 11 9.74 15.61 37.83
C GLN A 11 10.07 14.16 37.40
N PHE A 12 10.98 13.48 38.11
CA PHE A 12 11.27 12.05 37.89
C PHE A 12 10.03 11.17 38.13
N ALA A 13 9.29 11.41 39.22
CA ALA A 13 8.08 10.66 39.53
C ALA A 13 6.98 10.84 38.46
N GLN A 14 6.83 12.06 37.94
CA GLN A 14 5.86 12.36 36.88
C GLN A 14 6.25 11.69 35.55
N TRP A 15 7.54 11.70 35.20
CA TRP A 15 8.05 11.02 34.01
C TRP A 15 7.89 9.49 34.10
N ARG A 16 8.21 8.88 35.24
CA ARG A 16 8.03 7.44 35.47
C ARG A 16 6.58 7.01 35.26
N HIS A 17 5.63 7.79 35.78
CA HIS A 17 4.20 7.52 35.59
C HIS A 17 3.73 7.74 34.13
N TYR A 18 4.35 8.65 33.38
CA TYR A 18 4.09 8.82 31.95
C TYR A 18 4.57 7.62 31.11
N VAL A 19 5.77 7.10 31.39
CA VAL A 19 6.36 5.95 30.68
C VAL A 19 5.60 4.67 30.98
N GLN A 20 5.23 4.44 32.25
CA GLN A 20 4.44 3.27 32.67
C GLN A 20 3.03 3.20 32.05
N ARG A 21 2.48 4.33 31.58
CA ARG A 21 1.19 4.35 30.86
C ARG A 21 1.29 3.85 29.42
N ARG A 22 2.50 3.72 28.84
CA ARG A 22 2.70 3.12 27.51
C ARG A 22 2.79 1.61 27.67
N ARG A 23 1.75 0.89 27.23
CA ARG A 23 1.54 -0.56 27.39
C ARG A 23 2.54 -1.46 26.63
N GLU A 24 3.54 -0.86 25.98
CA GLU A 24 4.50 -1.50 25.07
C GLU A 24 5.90 -1.67 25.69
N LEU A 25 6.18 -1.04 26.84
CA LEU A 25 7.47 -1.12 27.53
C LEU A 25 7.38 -2.05 28.75
N ARG A 26 8.32 -2.99 28.89
CA ARG A 26 8.40 -3.84 30.09
C ARG A 26 8.87 -3.00 31.28
N GLN A 27 8.47 -3.40 32.48
CA GLN A 27 8.81 -2.70 33.72
C GLN A 27 10.33 -2.57 33.94
N SER A 28 11.11 -3.56 33.49
CA SER A 28 12.59 -3.54 33.50
C SER A 28 13.17 -2.40 32.68
N ASP A 29 12.60 -2.16 31.50
CA ASP A 29 13.13 -1.21 30.52
C ASP A 29 12.88 0.23 30.99
N ALA A 30 11.79 0.44 31.75
CA ALA A 30 11.48 1.71 32.38
C ALA A 30 12.47 2.07 33.51
N GLU A 31 13.00 1.08 34.22
CA GLU A 31 13.98 1.29 35.30
C GLU A 31 15.37 1.60 34.73
N GLU A 32 15.78 0.91 33.66
CA GLU A 32 17.03 1.19 32.94
C GLU A 32 17.04 2.60 32.33
N LEU A 33 15.92 3.01 31.71
CA LEU A 33 15.77 4.37 31.17
C LEU A 33 15.79 5.45 32.27
N GLU A 34 15.27 5.14 33.47
CA GLU A 34 15.33 6.07 34.61
C GLU A 34 16.77 6.28 35.10
N ASP A 35 17.56 5.21 35.17
CA ASP A 35 18.96 5.28 35.59
C ASP A 35 19.82 6.04 34.56
N HIS A 36 19.59 5.83 33.26
CA HIS A 36 20.22 6.63 32.20
C HIS A 36 19.83 8.10 32.25
N LEU A 37 18.56 8.40 32.54
CA LEU A 37 18.09 9.77 32.69
C LEU A 37 18.76 10.45 33.90
N ARG A 38 18.85 9.77 35.03
CA ARG A 38 19.51 10.28 36.24
C ARG A 38 21.00 10.56 36.00
N GLY A 39 21.72 9.63 35.37
CA GLY A 39 23.13 9.82 35.02
C GLY A 39 23.34 11.02 34.08
N SER A 40 22.48 11.19 33.07
CA SER A 40 22.57 12.32 32.13
C SER A 40 22.29 13.67 32.81
N VAL A 41 21.37 13.70 33.78
CA VAL A 41 21.10 14.91 34.57
C VAL A 41 22.29 15.26 35.45
N ASP A 42 22.89 14.28 36.11
CA ASP A 42 24.04 14.49 36.99
C ASP A 42 25.27 15.03 36.21
N GLU A 43 25.51 14.52 35.00
CA GLU A 43 26.56 15.04 34.11
C GLU A 43 26.30 16.49 33.69
N LEU A 44 25.06 16.83 33.33
CA LEU A 44 24.70 18.18 32.90
C LEU A 44 24.75 19.20 34.06
N VAL A 45 24.35 18.78 35.26
CA VAL A 45 24.49 19.59 36.48
C VAL A 45 25.97 19.80 36.82
N ALA A 46 26.83 18.78 36.64
CA ALA A 46 28.27 18.90 36.86
C ALA A 46 28.94 19.90 35.90
N VAL A 47 28.38 20.08 34.70
CA VAL A 47 28.82 21.08 33.71
C VAL A 47 28.24 22.49 34.00
N GLY A 48 27.40 22.62 35.02
CA GLY A 48 26.92 23.90 35.55
C GLY A 48 25.50 24.29 35.11
N LEU A 49 24.73 23.37 34.51
CA LEU A 49 23.30 23.61 34.26
C LEU A 49 22.50 23.57 35.56
N ARG A 50 21.40 24.33 35.60
CA ARG A 50 20.42 24.19 36.68
C ARG A 50 19.69 22.86 36.57
N ALA A 51 19.24 22.30 37.69
CA ALA A 51 18.69 20.94 37.76
C ALA A 51 17.43 20.74 36.90
N ASP A 52 16.58 21.75 36.83
CA ASP A 52 15.38 21.83 35.99
C ASP A 52 15.72 21.89 34.49
N GLU A 53 16.71 22.71 34.11
CA GLU A 53 17.21 22.81 32.74
C GLU A 53 17.90 21.50 32.29
N ALA A 54 18.71 20.92 33.18
CA ALA A 54 19.40 19.65 32.95
C ALA A 54 18.40 18.50 32.72
N PHE A 55 17.32 18.43 33.50
CA PHE A 55 16.25 17.44 33.32
C PHE A 55 15.58 17.58 31.96
N LEU A 56 15.19 18.79 31.55
CA LEU A 56 14.55 19.02 30.25
C LEU A 56 15.47 18.67 29.07
N VAL A 57 16.75 19.00 29.17
CA VAL A 57 17.75 18.65 28.13
C VAL A 57 18.00 17.14 28.10
N ALA A 58 18.08 16.48 29.25
CA ALA A 58 18.26 15.03 29.34
C ALA A 58 17.06 14.25 28.79
N VAL A 59 15.82 14.64 29.14
CA VAL A 59 14.60 14.05 28.57
C VAL A 59 14.54 14.26 27.06
N LYS A 60 14.94 15.44 26.56
CA LYS A 60 15.00 15.74 25.12
C LYS A 60 16.07 14.90 24.39
N ARG A 61 17.23 14.67 25.02
CA ARG A 61 18.31 13.81 24.48
C ARG A 61 17.93 12.33 24.47
N MET A 62 17.28 11.86 25.52
CA MET A 62 16.74 10.50 25.59
C MET A 62 15.62 10.28 24.56
N GLY A 63 14.83 11.32 24.26
CA GLY A 63 13.86 11.32 23.16
C GLY A 63 14.46 11.46 21.76
N SER A 64 15.73 11.88 21.62
CA SER A 64 16.45 11.93 20.34
C SER A 64 17.30 10.67 20.05
N LEU A 65 17.36 9.73 20.99
CA LEU A 65 18.05 8.43 20.90
C LEU A 65 17.26 7.37 20.11
N ASP A 66 16.62 7.83 19.03
CA ASP A 66 16.47 7.08 17.77
C ASP A 66 17.83 6.58 17.20
N ASP A 67 18.94 6.96 17.82
CA ASP A 67 20.27 6.42 17.51
C ASP A 67 20.45 4.96 17.94
N LEU A 68 19.71 4.47 18.94
CA LEU A 68 19.66 3.04 19.26
C LEU A 68 18.86 2.24 18.21
N SER A 69 17.85 2.85 17.57
CA SER A 69 17.16 2.27 16.39
C SER A 69 18.12 2.02 15.22
N ARG A 70 19.23 2.78 15.13
CA ARG A 70 20.23 2.68 14.07
C ARG A 70 21.29 1.59 14.34
N GLU A 71 21.63 1.36 15.61
CA GLU A 71 22.49 0.25 16.03
C GLU A 71 21.74 -1.09 16.06
N PHE A 72 20.47 -1.09 16.47
CA PHE A 72 19.57 -2.25 16.42
C PHE A 72 19.30 -2.70 14.97
N ALA A 73 19.13 -1.78 14.02
CA ALA A 73 19.01 -2.11 12.60
C ALA A 73 20.28 -2.74 11.99
N ARG A 74 21.47 -2.49 12.57
CA ARG A 74 22.74 -3.05 12.07
C ARG A 74 23.04 -4.42 12.67
N GLU A 75 22.84 -4.63 13.96
CA GLU A 75 23.15 -5.93 14.60
C GLU A 75 21.98 -6.93 14.59
N HIS A 76 20.71 -6.49 14.49
CA HIS A 76 19.55 -7.39 14.48
C HIS A 76 18.96 -7.67 13.09
N SER A 77 19.46 -7.06 12.01
CA SER A 77 18.94 -7.31 10.65
C SER A 77 19.11 -8.77 10.21
N GLU A 78 20.21 -9.43 10.58
CA GLU A 78 20.45 -10.82 10.19
C GLU A 78 19.57 -11.82 10.96
N ARG A 79 19.29 -11.53 12.24
CA ARG A 79 18.41 -12.36 13.08
C ARG A 79 16.94 -12.09 12.80
N LEU A 80 16.53 -10.84 12.60
CA LEU A 80 15.17 -10.51 12.16
C LEU A 80 14.89 -11.03 10.75
N TRP A 81 15.86 -10.98 9.82
CA TRP A 81 15.72 -11.62 8.51
C TRP A 81 15.64 -13.14 8.62
N LYS A 82 16.52 -13.78 9.41
CA LYS A 82 16.42 -15.24 9.65
C LYS A 82 15.13 -15.60 10.38
N GLN A 83 14.61 -14.77 11.26
CA GLN A 83 13.35 -15.03 11.95
C GLN A 83 12.16 -14.81 11.00
N LEU A 84 12.13 -13.74 10.21
CA LEU A 84 11.09 -13.52 9.18
C LEU A 84 11.11 -14.57 8.06
N VAL A 85 12.27 -15.14 7.73
CA VAL A 85 12.42 -16.10 6.62
C VAL A 85 12.42 -17.57 7.08
N LEU A 86 12.85 -17.88 8.31
CA LEU A 86 12.96 -19.26 8.83
C LEU A 86 11.96 -19.59 9.95
N THR A 87 11.37 -18.61 10.62
CA THR A 87 10.34 -18.82 11.64
C THR A 87 9.25 -17.79 11.46
N GLY A 88 8.33 -18.06 10.53
CA GLY A 88 7.01 -17.44 10.55
C GLY A 88 6.31 -17.78 11.86
N GLU A 89 6.69 -17.12 12.95
CA GLU A 89 6.00 -17.17 14.23
C GLU A 89 4.82 -16.20 14.15
N THR A 90 3.88 -16.55 13.27
CA THR A 90 2.52 -16.02 13.26
C THR A 90 1.72 -16.78 14.31
N ASP A 91 2.11 -16.72 15.59
CA ASP A 91 1.38 -17.38 16.68
C ASP A 91 0.18 -16.53 17.13
N SER A 92 -0.67 -16.24 16.15
CA SER A 92 -2.02 -15.73 16.32
C SER A 92 -2.85 -16.31 15.18
N PRO A 93 -3.65 -17.36 15.42
CA PRO A 93 -4.45 -18.01 14.37
C PRO A 93 -5.44 -17.04 13.72
N VAL A 94 -5.77 -15.91 14.38
CA VAL A 94 -6.63 -14.85 13.84
C VAL A 94 -5.89 -13.92 12.86
N ALA A 95 -4.59 -13.68 13.06
CA ALA A 95 -3.76 -12.85 12.17
C ALA A 95 -3.38 -13.62 10.90
N ASP A 96 -3.00 -14.90 11.02
CA ASP A 96 -2.64 -15.76 9.88
C ASP A 96 -3.85 -16.04 8.99
N THR A 97 -5.03 -16.31 9.57
CA THR A 97 -6.26 -16.53 8.80
C THR A 97 -6.78 -15.27 8.10
N ARG A 98 -6.58 -14.08 8.69
CA ARG A 98 -6.93 -12.81 8.04
C ARG A 98 -5.99 -12.50 6.89
N SER A 99 -4.67 -12.70 7.07
CA SER A 99 -3.68 -12.52 6.00
C SER A 99 -3.91 -13.47 4.83
N ARG A 100 -4.17 -14.77 5.09
CA ARG A 100 -4.49 -15.73 4.02
C ARG A 100 -5.80 -15.42 3.30
N ARG A 101 -6.83 -14.96 4.01
CA ARG A 101 -8.09 -14.55 3.37
C ARG A 101 -7.89 -13.32 2.50
N ASP A 102 -7.14 -12.32 2.97
CA ASP A 102 -6.83 -11.12 2.20
C ASP A 102 -6.05 -11.47 0.92
N LEU A 103 -5.04 -12.34 1.02
CA LEU A 103 -4.28 -12.83 -0.12
C LEU A 103 -5.16 -13.62 -1.11
N LEU A 104 -6.03 -14.49 -0.60
CA LEU A 104 -6.94 -15.26 -1.44
C LEU A 104 -7.94 -14.36 -2.15
N THR A 105 -8.45 -13.31 -1.49
CA THR A 105 -9.33 -12.35 -2.15
C THR A 105 -8.59 -11.51 -3.18
N MET A 106 -7.35 -11.08 -2.91
CA MET A 106 -6.52 -10.43 -3.93
C MET A 106 -6.29 -11.33 -5.14
N ALA A 107 -5.96 -12.61 -4.92
CA ALA A 107 -5.76 -13.58 -6.00
C ALA A 107 -7.05 -13.80 -6.82
N ILE A 108 -8.21 -13.85 -6.17
CA ILE A 108 -9.51 -13.93 -6.85
C ILE A 108 -9.76 -12.67 -7.68
N CYS A 109 -9.49 -11.47 -7.14
CA CYS A 109 -9.66 -10.22 -7.86
C CYS A 109 -8.73 -10.14 -9.09
N ALA A 110 -7.46 -10.50 -8.94
CA ALA A 110 -6.49 -10.53 -10.03
C ALA A 110 -6.89 -11.53 -11.12
N THR A 111 -7.27 -12.75 -10.71
CA THR A 111 -7.75 -13.79 -11.64
C THR A 111 -9.04 -13.36 -12.33
N GLY A 112 -9.95 -12.69 -11.59
CA GLY A 112 -11.20 -12.15 -12.12
C GLY A 112 -10.96 -11.05 -13.15
N ALA A 113 -10.01 -10.15 -12.91
CA ALA A 113 -9.62 -9.10 -13.84
C ALA A 113 -9.01 -9.70 -15.13
N ALA A 114 -8.08 -10.65 -14.99
CA ALA A 114 -7.49 -11.37 -16.12
C ALA A 114 -8.54 -12.15 -16.93
N ALA A 115 -9.48 -12.82 -16.26
CA ALA A 115 -10.58 -13.51 -16.92
C ALA A 115 -11.53 -12.53 -17.64
N SER A 116 -11.76 -11.34 -17.08
CA SER A 116 -12.65 -10.32 -17.65
C SER A 116 -12.14 -9.81 -19.00
N ILE A 117 -10.82 -9.78 -19.21
CA ILE A 117 -10.22 -9.49 -20.52
C ILE A 117 -10.56 -10.56 -21.56
N LYS A 118 -10.68 -11.82 -21.15
CA LYS A 118 -10.95 -12.95 -22.05
C LYS A 118 -12.43 -13.19 -22.30
N VAL A 119 -13.32 -12.57 -21.52
CA VAL A 119 -14.78 -12.71 -21.71
C VAL A 119 -15.24 -12.27 -23.11
N PRO A 120 -14.81 -11.12 -23.68
CA PRO A 120 -15.27 -10.71 -25.01
C PRO A 120 -14.82 -11.65 -26.14
N GLU A 121 -13.67 -12.33 -26.00
CA GLU A 121 -13.23 -13.37 -26.96
C GLU A 121 -14.23 -14.53 -27.05
N LEU A 122 -14.92 -14.88 -25.96
CA LEU A 122 -15.97 -15.91 -25.97
C LEU A 122 -17.20 -15.49 -26.79
N PHE A 123 -17.39 -14.19 -27.03
CA PHE A 123 -18.44 -13.63 -27.86
C PHE A 123 -17.98 -13.35 -29.30
N GLY A 124 -16.77 -13.78 -29.67
CA GLY A 124 -16.21 -13.62 -31.00
C GLY A 124 -15.51 -12.28 -31.24
N MET A 125 -15.22 -11.50 -30.19
CA MET A 125 -14.43 -10.26 -30.29
C MET A 125 -12.95 -10.55 -30.00
N SER A 126 -12.11 -10.54 -31.04
CA SER A 126 -10.68 -10.87 -30.90
C SER A 126 -9.88 -9.65 -30.43
N PHE A 127 -8.83 -9.88 -29.63
CA PHE A 127 -8.02 -8.79 -29.09
C PHE A 127 -7.24 -8.03 -30.19
N GLU A 128 -6.88 -8.71 -31.28
CA GLU A 128 -6.13 -8.12 -32.40
C GLU A 128 -7.00 -7.34 -33.38
N GLU A 129 -8.20 -7.84 -33.70
CA GLU A 129 -9.04 -7.24 -34.73
C GLU A 129 -9.97 -6.15 -34.15
N ASP A 130 -10.40 -6.31 -32.90
CA ASP A 130 -11.38 -5.40 -32.25
C ASP A 130 -10.72 -4.37 -31.33
N GLY A 131 -9.61 -3.78 -31.78
CA GLY A 131 -8.85 -2.78 -31.02
C GLY A 131 -9.67 -1.53 -30.64
N ALA A 132 -10.67 -1.13 -31.44
CA ALA A 132 -11.62 -0.06 -31.08
C ALA A 132 -12.49 -0.38 -29.87
N PHE A 133 -12.77 -1.66 -29.62
CA PHE A 133 -13.55 -2.09 -28.46
C PHE A 133 -12.66 -2.25 -27.22
N TYR A 134 -11.50 -2.89 -27.35
CA TYR A 134 -10.64 -3.17 -26.19
C TYR A 134 -9.98 -1.91 -25.62
N ARG A 135 -9.57 -0.94 -26.46
CA ARG A 135 -8.86 0.27 -26.01
C ARG A 135 -9.65 1.12 -24.99
N PRO A 136 -10.92 1.49 -25.24
CA PRO A 136 -11.72 2.23 -24.26
C PRO A 136 -12.11 1.38 -23.05
N ASN A 137 -12.36 0.07 -23.25
CA ASN A 137 -12.91 -0.80 -22.22
C ASN A 137 -11.85 -1.42 -21.28
N VAL A 138 -10.55 -1.24 -21.53
CA VAL A 138 -9.49 -1.84 -20.70
C VAL A 138 -9.62 -1.50 -19.21
N GLY A 139 -9.97 -0.24 -18.89
CA GLY A 139 -10.20 0.19 -17.51
C GLY A 139 -11.42 -0.49 -16.87
N LEU A 140 -12.43 -0.86 -17.65
CA LEU A 140 -13.63 -1.55 -17.17
C LEU A 140 -13.39 -3.03 -16.87
N PHE A 141 -12.34 -3.64 -17.42
CA PHE A 141 -12.01 -5.03 -17.11
C PHE A 141 -11.28 -5.19 -15.78
N ALA A 142 -10.45 -4.22 -15.39
CA ALA A 142 -9.62 -4.31 -14.18
C ALA A 142 -10.14 -3.46 -12.99
N LEU A 143 -10.54 -2.20 -13.23
CA LEU A 143 -10.85 -1.26 -12.14
C LEU A 143 -12.08 -1.64 -11.29
N PRO A 144 -13.14 -2.29 -11.79
CA PRO A 144 -14.24 -2.75 -10.95
C PRO A 144 -13.79 -3.77 -9.89
N TRP A 145 -12.84 -4.65 -10.22
CA TRP A 145 -12.31 -5.62 -9.27
C TRP A 145 -11.51 -4.96 -8.16
N LEU A 146 -10.69 -3.97 -8.51
CA LEU A 146 -9.96 -3.16 -7.52
C LEU A 146 -10.92 -2.36 -6.62
N ALA A 147 -11.94 -1.74 -7.20
CA ALA A 147 -12.97 -1.02 -6.46
C ALA A 147 -13.75 -1.94 -5.52
N ALA A 148 -14.11 -3.15 -5.98
CA ALA A 148 -14.79 -4.16 -5.17
C ALA A 148 -13.93 -4.61 -3.99
N PHE A 149 -12.64 -4.86 -4.22
CA PHE A 149 -11.68 -5.20 -3.17
C PHE A 149 -11.59 -4.09 -2.11
N LEU A 150 -11.44 -2.83 -2.54
CA LEU A 150 -11.38 -1.66 -1.65
C LEU A 150 -12.69 -1.47 -0.87
N ALA A 151 -13.84 -1.59 -1.53
CA ALA A 151 -15.14 -1.48 -0.91
C ALA A 151 -15.36 -2.57 0.15
N TRP A 152 -14.93 -3.81 -0.12
CA TRP A 152 -14.98 -4.91 0.84
C TRP A 152 -14.07 -4.65 2.04
N ARG A 153 -12.80 -4.28 1.80
CA ARG A 153 -11.80 -4.04 2.85
C ARG A 153 -12.15 -2.85 3.75
N ARG A 154 -12.88 -1.86 3.22
CA ARG A 154 -13.32 -0.66 3.95
C ARG A 154 -14.74 -0.81 4.54
N HIS A 155 -15.39 -1.96 4.38
CA HIS A 155 -16.79 -2.17 4.79
C HIS A 155 -17.72 -1.06 4.26
N ALA A 156 -17.61 -0.75 2.97
CA ALA A 156 -18.42 0.27 2.32
C ALA A 156 -19.92 0.05 2.56
N THR A 157 -20.65 1.14 2.74
CA THR A 157 -22.11 1.11 2.86
C THR A 157 -22.76 0.58 1.58
N LYS A 158 -23.93 -0.08 1.70
CA LYS A 158 -24.68 -0.59 0.54
C LYS A 158 -25.02 0.52 -0.46
N ALA A 159 -25.25 1.73 0.03
CA ALA A 159 -25.48 2.91 -0.79
C ALA A 159 -24.26 3.24 -1.66
N LEU A 160 -23.06 3.26 -1.07
CA LEU A 160 -21.82 3.50 -1.81
C LEU A 160 -21.57 2.39 -2.86
N ILE A 161 -21.80 1.12 -2.52
CA ILE A 161 -21.69 0.02 -3.49
C ILE A 161 -22.64 0.24 -4.68
N GLY A 162 -23.88 0.65 -4.42
CA GLY A 162 -24.84 0.99 -5.48
C GLY A 162 -24.37 2.15 -6.37
N VAL A 163 -23.78 3.19 -5.77
CA VAL A 163 -23.20 4.32 -6.52
C VAL A 163 -22.02 3.87 -7.38
N LEU A 164 -21.11 3.05 -6.85
CA LEU A 164 -19.97 2.52 -7.60
C LEU A 164 -20.45 1.69 -8.81
N LEU A 165 -21.40 0.77 -8.59
CA LEU A 165 -21.99 -0.03 -9.67
C LEU A 165 -22.64 0.86 -10.74
N ALA A 166 -23.40 1.88 -10.33
CA ALA A 166 -24.03 2.81 -11.26
C ALA A 166 -22.99 3.61 -12.08
N LEU A 167 -21.89 4.05 -11.48
CA LEU A 167 -20.83 4.81 -12.16
C LEU A 167 -20.02 3.92 -13.13
N PHE A 168 -19.71 2.68 -12.76
CA PHE A 168 -19.07 1.73 -13.68
C PHE A 168 -20.01 1.36 -14.84
N ALA A 169 -21.29 1.13 -14.56
CA ALA A 169 -22.30 0.87 -15.60
C ALA A 169 -22.44 2.08 -16.54
N LEU A 170 -22.46 3.30 -16.01
CA LEU A 170 -22.48 4.53 -16.80
C LEU A 170 -21.23 4.63 -17.69
N GLY A 171 -20.04 4.31 -17.17
CA GLY A 171 -18.81 4.26 -17.94
C GLY A 171 -18.85 3.23 -19.07
N ALA A 172 -19.38 2.03 -18.81
CA ALA A 172 -19.57 0.99 -19.81
C ALA A 172 -20.57 1.40 -20.90
N VAL A 173 -21.69 2.02 -20.52
CA VAL A 173 -22.65 2.56 -21.48
C VAL A 173 -22.01 3.67 -22.30
N ALA A 174 -21.29 4.61 -21.68
CA ALA A 174 -20.63 5.70 -22.39
C ALA A 174 -19.57 5.19 -23.39
N ALA A 175 -18.85 4.13 -23.06
CA ALA A 175 -17.84 3.52 -23.92
C ALA A 175 -18.43 2.76 -25.12
N ASN A 176 -19.62 2.16 -24.96
CA ASN A 176 -20.16 1.19 -25.93
C ASN A 176 -21.48 1.60 -26.58
N ALA A 177 -22.17 2.64 -26.10
CA ALA A 177 -23.43 3.09 -26.66
C ALA A 177 -23.29 3.72 -28.05
N TYR A 178 -22.12 4.27 -28.35
CA TYR A 178 -21.83 4.82 -29.67
C TYR A 178 -20.83 3.92 -30.40
N PRO A 179 -21.14 3.43 -31.62
CA PRO A 179 -20.21 2.64 -32.41
C PRO A 179 -19.07 3.54 -32.88
N LEU A 180 -17.97 3.49 -32.14
CA LEU A 180 -16.77 4.25 -32.41
C LEU A 180 -15.96 3.50 -33.47
N THR A 181 -15.88 4.05 -34.69
CA THR A 181 -15.01 3.51 -35.74
C THR A 181 -13.55 3.76 -35.41
N ASP A 182 -12.65 2.87 -35.85
CA ASP A 182 -11.22 2.89 -35.48
C ASP A 182 -10.49 4.22 -35.75
N ASP A 183 -10.92 4.97 -36.77
CA ASP A 183 -10.31 6.24 -37.20
C ASP A 183 -10.93 7.48 -36.52
N SER A 184 -11.83 7.28 -35.56
CA SER A 184 -12.51 8.38 -34.88
C SER A 184 -11.66 8.98 -33.76
N GLN A 185 -11.53 10.31 -33.73
CA GLN A 185 -10.92 11.04 -32.61
C GLN A 185 -11.63 10.75 -31.27
N SER A 186 -12.91 10.37 -31.31
CA SER A 186 -13.68 9.97 -30.15
C SER A 186 -13.18 8.69 -29.48
N VAL A 187 -12.54 7.76 -30.23
CA VAL A 187 -11.89 6.57 -29.66
C VAL A 187 -10.72 6.99 -28.78
N VAL A 188 -9.86 7.86 -29.31
CA VAL A 188 -8.67 8.35 -28.59
C VAL A 188 -9.09 9.12 -27.34
N LEU A 189 -10.07 10.02 -27.49
CA LEU A 189 -10.59 10.82 -26.37
C LEU A 189 -11.13 9.92 -25.25
N THR A 190 -12.00 8.96 -25.60
CA THR A 190 -12.61 8.05 -24.62
C THR A 190 -11.56 7.13 -23.99
N SER A 191 -10.61 6.61 -24.77
CA SER A 191 -9.56 5.72 -24.27
C SER A 191 -8.63 6.39 -23.24
N ILE A 192 -8.46 7.71 -23.31
CA ILE A 192 -7.67 8.46 -22.32
C ILE A 192 -8.54 8.88 -21.13
N HIS A 193 -9.70 9.46 -21.38
CA HIS A 193 -10.49 10.11 -20.33
C HIS A 193 -11.30 9.13 -19.49
N LEU A 194 -11.75 8.02 -20.07
CA LEU A 194 -12.55 7.04 -19.34
C LEU A 194 -11.76 6.34 -18.24
N PRO A 195 -10.54 5.80 -18.46
CA PRO A 195 -9.75 5.23 -17.37
C PRO A 195 -9.45 6.23 -16.26
N ILE A 196 -9.18 7.49 -16.60
CA ILE A 196 -8.97 8.58 -15.62
C ILE A 196 -10.25 8.81 -14.80
N ALA A 197 -11.41 8.91 -15.44
CA ALA A 197 -12.68 9.08 -14.75
C ALA A 197 -13.00 7.89 -13.83
N LEU A 198 -12.80 6.65 -14.31
CA LEU A 198 -12.99 5.43 -13.54
C LEU A 198 -12.00 5.32 -12.38
N TRP A 199 -10.77 5.83 -12.53
CA TRP A 199 -9.82 5.91 -11.41
C TRP A 199 -10.34 6.78 -10.26
N PHE A 200 -11.02 7.89 -10.56
CA PHE A 200 -11.70 8.69 -9.53
C PHE A 200 -12.86 7.93 -8.86
N VAL A 201 -13.55 7.05 -9.60
CA VAL A 201 -14.57 6.15 -9.03
C VAL A 201 -13.92 5.15 -8.05
N VAL A 202 -12.75 4.60 -8.39
CA VAL A 202 -11.95 3.79 -7.47
C VAL A 202 -11.53 4.62 -6.24
N GLY A 203 -11.18 5.89 -6.42
CA GLY A 203 -10.90 6.81 -5.32
C GLY A 203 -12.08 7.03 -4.38
N LEU A 204 -13.31 7.06 -4.91
CA LEU A 204 -14.52 7.10 -4.10
C LEU A 204 -14.65 5.83 -3.24
N ALA A 205 -14.33 4.65 -3.80
CA ALA A 205 -14.27 3.39 -3.04
C ALA A 205 -13.15 3.40 -1.98
N TYR A 206 -12.01 4.04 -2.28
CA TYR A 206 -10.88 4.15 -1.35
C TYR A 206 -11.20 5.03 -0.13
N VAL A 207 -11.81 6.20 -0.37
CA VAL A 207 -12.14 7.16 0.69
C VAL A 207 -13.37 6.73 1.50
N ALA A 208 -14.30 6.02 0.85
CA ALA A 208 -15.57 5.55 1.40
C ALA A 208 -16.40 6.70 2.01
N ASP A 209 -16.82 6.60 3.28
CA ASP A 209 -17.79 7.52 3.89
C ASP A 209 -17.23 8.91 4.28
N ASP A 210 -15.93 9.16 4.15
CA ASP A 210 -15.28 10.37 4.68
C ASP A 210 -14.64 11.24 3.58
N LEU A 211 -15.46 11.63 2.61
CA LEU A 211 -15.08 12.36 1.39
C LEU A 211 -14.62 13.81 1.64
N ARG A 212 -14.94 14.37 2.81
CA ARG A 212 -14.61 15.75 3.18
C ARG A 212 -13.29 15.89 3.92
N SER A 213 -12.71 14.79 4.43
CA SER A 213 -11.43 14.82 5.12
C SER A 213 -10.27 15.14 4.15
N PRO A 214 -9.54 16.25 4.35
CA PRO A 214 -8.37 16.58 3.53
C PRO A 214 -7.28 15.51 3.63
N ARG A 215 -7.16 14.85 4.79
CA ARG A 215 -6.16 13.78 5.02
C ARG A 215 -6.41 12.58 4.11
N ARG A 216 -7.66 12.12 3.99
CA ARG A 216 -7.99 10.97 3.13
C ARG A 216 -7.77 11.23 1.65
N ARG A 217 -7.96 12.48 1.19
CA ARG A 217 -7.66 12.88 -0.19
C ARG A 217 -6.16 12.80 -0.46
N MET A 218 -5.35 13.26 0.49
CA MET A 218 -3.89 13.14 0.40
C MET A 218 -3.44 11.68 0.41
N ASP A 219 -4.06 10.83 1.24
CA ASP A 219 -3.79 9.39 1.26
C ASP A 219 -4.15 8.72 -0.07
N PHE A 220 -5.22 9.14 -0.74
CA PHE A 220 -5.59 8.63 -2.06
C PHE A 220 -4.57 9.03 -3.15
N ILE A 221 -4.08 10.26 -3.11
CA ILE A 221 -3.03 10.72 -4.05
C ILE A 221 -1.74 9.92 -3.81
N ARG A 222 -1.36 9.74 -2.54
CA ARG A 222 -0.20 8.92 -2.17
C ARG A 222 -0.38 7.47 -2.63
N PHE A 223 -1.54 6.87 -2.37
CA PHE A 223 -1.88 5.54 -2.82
C PHE A 223 -1.80 5.41 -4.35
N THR A 224 -2.30 6.40 -5.09
CA THR A 224 -2.21 6.43 -6.56
C THR A 224 -0.76 6.47 -7.02
N GLY A 225 0.09 7.27 -6.37
CA GLY A 225 1.52 7.34 -6.67
C GLY A 225 2.26 6.04 -6.36
N GLU A 226 2.02 5.46 -5.18
CA GLU A 226 2.61 4.18 -4.78
C GLU A 226 2.17 3.06 -5.74
N TRP A 227 0.87 2.96 -6.05
CA TRP A 227 0.33 2.00 -7.00
C TRP A 227 0.99 2.15 -8.38
N PHE A 228 1.10 3.37 -8.89
CA PHE A 228 1.72 3.64 -10.19
C PHE A 228 3.19 3.20 -10.21
N VAL A 229 3.96 3.55 -9.17
CA VAL A 229 5.37 3.16 -9.07
C VAL A 229 5.52 1.65 -9.04
N TYR A 230 4.74 0.94 -8.21
CA TYR A 230 4.80 -0.51 -8.15
C TYR A 230 4.36 -1.17 -9.45
N TYR A 231 3.28 -0.68 -10.08
CA TYR A 231 2.83 -1.18 -11.37
C TYR A 231 3.89 -1.03 -12.44
N VAL A 232 4.53 0.14 -12.55
CA VAL A 232 5.62 0.37 -13.52
C VAL A 232 6.82 -0.54 -13.25
N LEU A 233 7.22 -0.70 -11.99
CA LEU A 233 8.34 -1.59 -11.63
C LEU A 233 8.03 -3.06 -11.99
N ILE A 234 6.82 -3.52 -11.69
CA ILE A 234 6.36 -4.87 -12.02
C ILE A 234 6.28 -5.05 -13.54
N ALA A 235 5.72 -4.07 -14.27
CA ALA A 235 5.58 -4.12 -15.71
C ALA A 235 6.94 -4.13 -16.43
N LEU A 236 7.91 -3.33 -15.96
CA LEU A 236 9.27 -3.35 -16.50
C LEU A 236 9.99 -4.68 -16.21
N GLY A 237 9.86 -5.18 -14.98
CA GLY A 237 10.39 -6.50 -14.61
C GLY A 237 9.77 -7.62 -15.45
N GLY A 238 8.46 -7.58 -15.64
CA GLY A 238 7.70 -8.48 -16.51
C GLY A 238 8.16 -8.38 -17.96
N GLY A 239 8.35 -7.17 -18.50
CA GLY A 239 8.85 -6.95 -19.85
C GLY A 239 10.23 -7.56 -20.09
N VAL A 240 11.15 -7.46 -19.12
CA VAL A 240 12.46 -8.13 -19.18
C VAL A 240 12.31 -9.65 -19.20
N LEU A 241 11.43 -10.21 -18.36
CA LEU A 241 11.16 -11.65 -18.34
C LEU A 241 10.53 -12.13 -19.65
N ILE A 242 9.62 -11.34 -20.24
CA ILE A 242 9.01 -11.62 -21.56
C ILE A 242 10.09 -11.61 -22.65
N ALA A 243 11.03 -10.66 -22.62
CA ALA A 243 12.13 -10.60 -23.58
C ALA A 243 13.06 -11.83 -23.48
N PHE A 244 13.40 -12.27 -22.26
CA PHE A 244 14.19 -13.50 -22.07
C PHE A 244 13.43 -14.75 -22.55
N MET A 245 12.14 -14.83 -22.24
CA MET A 245 11.29 -15.92 -22.71
C MET A 245 11.26 -15.95 -24.25
N PHE A 246 10.99 -14.81 -24.89
CA PHE A 246 10.97 -14.68 -26.35
C PHE A 246 12.28 -15.18 -26.97
N GLY A 247 13.42 -14.64 -26.54
CA GLY A 247 14.72 -15.03 -27.08
C GLY A 247 15.08 -16.50 -26.85
N THR A 248 14.62 -17.10 -25.74
CA THR A 248 14.85 -18.52 -25.46
C THR A 248 14.07 -19.42 -26.41
N PHE A 249 12.79 -19.12 -26.65
CA PHE A 249 11.96 -19.89 -27.59
C PHE A 249 12.39 -19.67 -29.05
N GLU A 250 12.76 -18.44 -29.40
CA GLU A 250 13.25 -18.09 -30.73
C GLU A 250 14.55 -18.84 -31.05
N ALA A 251 15.46 -18.98 -30.06
CA ALA A 251 16.68 -19.79 -30.23
C ALA A 251 16.41 -21.27 -30.52
N ILE A 252 15.24 -21.79 -30.13
CA ILE A 252 14.79 -23.16 -30.40
C ILE A 252 13.96 -23.23 -31.70
N GLY A 253 13.73 -22.10 -32.37
CA GLY A 253 12.96 -21.99 -33.61
C GLY A 253 11.45 -21.87 -33.40
N ILE A 254 11.00 -21.48 -32.20
CA ILE A 254 9.58 -21.26 -31.86
C ILE A 254 9.36 -19.75 -31.66
N THR A 255 8.37 -19.18 -32.34
CA THR A 255 7.97 -17.77 -32.15
C THR A 255 6.76 -17.68 -31.22
N PRO A 256 6.92 -17.25 -29.94
CA PRO A 256 5.82 -17.24 -28.97
C PRO A 256 4.96 -15.96 -29.04
N GLU A 257 4.92 -15.28 -30.18
CA GLU A 257 4.27 -13.96 -30.34
C GLU A 257 2.79 -13.99 -29.97
N ASP A 258 2.00 -14.89 -30.59
CA ASP A 258 0.56 -15.02 -30.34
C ASP A 258 0.25 -15.28 -28.85
N PHE A 259 1.07 -16.11 -28.20
CA PHE A 259 0.91 -16.38 -26.76
C PHE A 259 1.19 -15.12 -25.92
N ILE A 260 2.21 -14.36 -26.27
CA ILE A 260 2.58 -13.13 -25.55
C ILE A 260 1.50 -12.07 -25.71
N THR A 261 1.07 -11.80 -26.94
CA THR A 261 0.14 -10.71 -27.27
C THR A 261 -1.29 -11.01 -26.83
N GLN A 262 -1.74 -12.26 -26.99
CA GLN A 262 -3.12 -12.61 -26.68
C GLN A 262 -3.31 -13.02 -25.21
N TRP A 263 -2.30 -13.60 -24.55
CA TRP A 263 -2.47 -14.11 -23.18
C TRP A 263 -1.60 -13.37 -22.18
N LEU A 264 -0.28 -13.42 -22.35
CA LEU A 264 0.64 -13.03 -21.28
C LEU A 264 0.58 -11.53 -20.96
N LEU A 265 0.64 -10.67 -21.99
CA LEU A 265 0.59 -9.22 -21.82
C LEU A 265 -0.75 -8.72 -21.28
N PRO A 266 -1.91 -9.04 -21.90
CA PRO A 266 -3.17 -8.45 -21.47
C PRO A 266 -3.61 -9.00 -20.10
N CYS A 267 -3.47 -10.31 -19.85
CA CYS A 267 -3.79 -10.86 -18.53
C CYS A 267 -2.81 -10.40 -17.45
N GLY A 268 -1.51 -10.31 -17.76
CA GLY A 268 -0.49 -9.83 -16.82
C GLY A 268 -0.63 -8.35 -16.48
N ALA A 269 -1.08 -7.52 -17.42
CA ALA A 269 -1.33 -6.10 -17.19
C ALA A 269 -2.57 -5.81 -16.34
N ALA A 270 -3.56 -6.72 -16.33
CA ALA A 270 -4.79 -6.56 -15.55
C ALA A 270 -4.75 -7.15 -14.15
N ALA A 271 -3.89 -8.16 -13.92
CA ALA A 271 -3.72 -8.85 -12.65
C ALA A 271 -2.91 -8.03 -11.64
#